data_AF-A0A101TLI5-F1
#
_entry.id   AF-A0A101TLI5-F1
#
_cell.length_a   1.000
_cell.length_b   1.000
_cell.length_c   1.000
_cell.angle_alpha   90.00
_cell.angle_beta   90.00
_cell.angle_gamma   90.00
#
_symmetry.space_group_name_H-M   'P 1'
#
loop_
_entity.id
_entity.type
_entity.pdbx_description
1 polymer ?
#
loop_
_entity_poly.entity_id
_entity_poly.type
_entity_poly.pdbx_seq_one_letter_code
_entity_poly.pdbx_strand_id
1 'polypeptide(L)'
;MEEQTPAERVLSRSYVTADGIRFDVNKMSVEHRADRSALFTYWLTVGRQGHPDEHWVVTLPWDDKSWADVLTSPAPPPDRMRQLVHLVHAHLEEWWDTKGYNRQSAKMGRRLT
;
A
#
# COMPACT_ATOMS: atom_id res chain seq x y z
N MET A 1 -15.82 -4.45 15.82
CA MET A 1 -14.91 -3.71 14.94
C MET A 1 -13.52 -4.06 15.42
N GLU A 2 -12.73 -4.81 14.65
CA GLU A 2 -11.31 -4.94 14.98
C GLU A 2 -10.71 -3.53 14.89
N GLU A 3 -10.10 -3.08 15.98
CA GLU A 3 -9.50 -1.76 16.03
C GLU A 3 -8.29 -1.74 15.09
N GLN A 4 -8.37 -0.95 14.02
CA GLN A 4 -7.24 -0.79 13.10
C GLN A 4 -6.03 -0.27 13.87
N THR A 5 -4.87 -0.89 13.62
CA THR A 5 -3.61 -0.47 14.25
C THR A 5 -3.22 0.93 13.78
N PRO A 6 -2.37 1.67 14.53
CA PRO A 6 -1.87 2.95 14.06
C PRO A 6 -1.20 2.87 12.68
N ALA A 7 -0.52 1.76 12.37
CA ALA A 7 0.09 1.54 11.06
C ALA A 7 -0.96 1.50 9.95
N GLU A 8 -2.01 0.70 10.13
CA GLU A 8 -3.10 0.57 9.17
C GLU A 8 -3.81 1.90 8.92
N ARG A 9 -4.01 2.71 9.96
CA ARG A 9 -4.64 4.04 9.84
C ARG A 9 -3.80 5.04 9.07
N VAL A 10 -2.47 4.96 9.16
CA VAL A 10 -1.58 5.87 8.42
C VAL A 10 -1.41 5.39 6.98
N LEU A 11 -1.26 4.09 6.76
CA LEU A 11 -1.11 3.50 5.43
C LEU A 11 -2.40 3.56 4.59
N SER A 12 -3.56 3.67 5.22
CA SER A 12 -4.86 3.87 4.55
C SER A 12 -5.11 5.32 4.08
N ARG A 13 -4.14 6.22 4.21
CA ARG A 13 -4.29 7.61 3.77
C ARG A 13 -3.91 7.75 2.29
N SER A 14 -4.71 8.52 1.57
CA SER A 14 -4.38 8.94 0.21
C SER A 14 -3.15 9.84 0.17
N TYR A 15 -2.41 9.79 -0.94
CA TYR A 15 -1.25 10.64 -1.18
C TYR A 15 -1.10 11.00 -2.66
N VAL A 16 -0.22 11.98 -2.93
CA VAL A 16 0.10 12.43 -4.29
C VAL A 16 1.61 12.33 -4.46
N THR A 17 2.04 11.74 -5.59
CA THR A 17 3.46 11.61 -5.94
C THR A 17 4.03 12.93 -6.45
N ALA A 18 5.36 13.03 -6.55
CA ALA A 18 6.02 14.21 -7.13
C ALA A 18 5.60 14.47 -8.58
N ASP A 19 5.26 13.42 -9.33
CA ASP A 19 4.80 13.49 -10.72
C ASP A 19 3.30 13.82 -10.86
N GLY A 20 2.62 14.11 -9.74
CA GLY A 20 1.21 14.50 -9.72
C GLY A 20 0.23 13.33 -9.89
N ILE A 21 0.67 12.09 -9.65
CA ILE A 21 -0.20 10.92 -9.62
C ILE A 21 -0.84 10.85 -8.24
N ARG A 22 -2.17 10.83 -8.19
CA ARG A 22 -2.95 10.71 -6.96
C ARG A 22 -3.28 9.25 -6.70
N PHE A 23 -2.88 8.74 -5.54
CA PHE A 23 -3.27 7.44 -5.04
C PHE A 23 -4.31 7.63 -3.93
N ASP A 24 -5.59 7.52 -4.28
CA ASP A 24 -6.66 7.54 -3.29
C ASP A 24 -6.90 6.15 -2.73
N VAL A 25 -6.67 5.98 -1.43
CA VAL A 25 -6.89 4.69 -0.76
C VAL A 25 -8.34 4.61 -0.28
N ASN A 26 -9.18 3.93 -1.06
CA ASN A 26 -10.59 3.74 -0.73
C ASN A 26 -10.77 2.75 0.44
N LYS A 27 -9.94 1.71 0.45
CA LYS A 27 -9.92 0.67 1.48
C LYS A 27 -8.54 0.05 1.54
N MET A 28 -8.16 -0.38 2.73
CA MET A 28 -6.96 -1.19 2.96
C MET A 28 -7.32 -2.34 3.89
N SER A 29 -6.72 -3.51 3.67
CA SER A 29 -6.70 -4.61 4.63
C SER A 29 -5.29 -5.15 4.78
N VAL A 30 -4.95 -5.60 5.99
CA VAL A 30 -3.68 -6.24 6.29
C VAL A 30 -3.95 -7.64 6.77
N GLU A 31 -3.31 -8.62 6.15
CA GLU A 31 -3.28 -9.99 6.65
C GLU A 31 -1.91 -10.26 7.26
N HIS A 32 -1.88 -10.43 8.58
CA HIS A 32 -0.66 -10.85 9.29
C HIS A 32 -0.51 -12.37 9.20
N ARG A 33 0.63 -12.83 8.71
CA ARG A 33 0.93 -14.26 8.61
C ARG A 33 1.69 -14.75 9.84
N ALA A 34 1.55 -16.04 10.14
CA ALA A 34 2.20 -16.68 11.28
C ALA A 34 3.73 -16.57 11.24
N ASP A 35 4.32 -16.42 10.05
CA ASP A 35 5.76 -16.29 9.87
C ASP A 35 6.27 -14.84 9.99
N ARG A 36 5.42 -13.91 10.45
CA ARG A 36 5.65 -12.46 10.59
C ARG A 36 5.73 -11.66 9.29
N SER A 37 5.45 -12.28 8.13
CA SER A 37 5.16 -11.52 6.92
C SER A 37 3.76 -10.90 6.99
N ALA A 38 3.50 -9.94 6.13
CA ALA A 38 2.18 -9.34 5.98
C ALA A 38 1.77 -9.30 4.50
N LEU A 39 0.47 -9.25 4.25
CA LEU A 39 -0.08 -9.01 2.93
C LEU A 39 -0.96 -7.77 2.99
N PHE A 40 -0.55 -6.71 2.30
CA PHE A 40 -1.37 -5.52 2.16
C PHE A 40 -2.26 -5.67 0.94
N THR A 41 -3.57 -5.49 1.11
CA THR A 41 -4.49 -5.34 -0.03
C THR A 41 -5.05 -3.93 -0.03
N TYR A 42 -4.84 -3.22 -1.12
CA TYR A 42 -5.30 -1.86 -1.35
C TYR A 42 -6.39 -1.83 -2.41
N TRP A 43 -7.45 -1.07 -2.14
CA TRP A 43 -8.42 -0.65 -3.14
C TRP A 43 -8.14 0.82 -3.44
N LEU A 44 -7.65 1.09 -4.64
CA LEU A 44 -7.12 2.39 -5.04
C LEU A 44 -7.98 3.01 -6.12
N THR A 45 -8.15 4.33 -6.06
CA THR A 45 -8.46 5.15 -7.22
C THR A 45 -7.17 5.90 -7.59
N VAL A 46 -6.63 5.61 -8.76
CA VAL A 46 -5.40 6.25 -9.25
C VAL A 46 -5.78 7.30 -10.27
N GLY A 47 -5.57 8.57 -9.91
CA GLY A 47 -5.82 9.73 -10.77
C GLY A 47 -4.52 10.28 -11.35
N ARG A 48 -4.55 10.69 -12.62
CA ARG A 48 -3.43 11.38 -13.28
C ARG A 48 -3.96 12.46 -14.21
N GLN A 49 -3.24 13.57 -14.33
CA GLN A 49 -3.69 14.70 -15.15
C GLN A 49 -3.90 14.26 -16.61
N GLY A 50 -5.06 14.62 -17.17
CA GLY A 50 -5.38 14.34 -18.58
C GLY A 50 -5.84 12.91 -18.87
N HIS A 51 -6.01 12.05 -17.86
CA HIS A 51 -6.58 10.71 -18.03
C HIS A 51 -7.74 10.46 -17.06
N PRO A 52 -8.68 9.57 -17.40
CA PRO A 52 -9.70 9.13 -16.47
C PRO A 52 -9.07 8.39 -15.28
N ASP A 53 -9.70 8.53 -14.12
CA ASP A 53 -9.32 7.79 -12.92
C ASP A 53 -9.39 6.27 -13.17
N GLU A 54 -8.41 5.55 -12.64
CA GLU A 54 -8.34 4.10 -12.74
C GLU A 54 -8.55 3.46 -11.37
N HIS A 55 -9.53 2.55 -11.27
CA HIS A 55 -9.77 1.80 -10.04
C HIS A 55 -8.97 0.49 -10.04
N TRP A 56 -8.31 0.19 -8.92
CA TRP A 56 -7.43 -0.98 -8.80
C TRP A 56 -7.59 -1.68 -7.46
N VAL A 57 -7.43 -3.00 -7.48
CA VAL A 57 -7.11 -3.79 -6.28
C VAL A 57 -5.66 -4.23 -6.41
N VAL A 58 -4.83 -3.90 -5.43
CA VAL A 58 -3.40 -4.22 -5.42
C VAL A 58 -3.09 -5.05 -4.19
N THR A 59 -2.48 -6.20 -4.40
CA THR A 59 -1.97 -7.07 -3.35
C THR A 59 -0.46 -6.95 -3.30
N LEU A 60 0.05 -6.34 -2.22
CA LEU A 60 1.46 -6.11 -1.97
C LEU A 60 1.96 -7.06 -0.86
N PRO A 61 2.70 -8.13 -1.20
CA PRO A 61 3.34 -8.97 -0.20
C PRO A 61 4.45 -8.21 0.51
N TRP A 62 4.51 -8.36 1.82
CA TRP A 62 5.51 -7.73 2.68
C TRP A 62 6.26 -8.79 3.47
N ASP A 63 7.35 -9.28 2.88
CA ASP A 63 8.15 -10.37 3.46
C ASP A 63 9.24 -9.86 4.43
N ASP A 64 9.43 -8.53 4.53
CA ASP A 64 10.37 -7.93 5.47
C ASP A 64 9.81 -7.93 6.91
N LYS A 65 10.22 -8.97 7.64
CA LYS A 65 9.83 -9.25 9.03
C LYS A 65 10.34 -8.20 10.03
N SER A 66 11.25 -7.31 9.62
CA SER A 66 11.79 -6.25 10.48
C SER A 66 10.79 -5.13 10.80
N TRP A 67 9.60 -5.18 10.20
CA TRP A 67 8.48 -4.25 10.40
C TRP A 67 7.30 -4.85 11.17
N ALA A 68 7.37 -6.14 11.54
CA ALA A 68 6.26 -6.82 12.22
C ALA A 68 5.88 -6.16 13.56
N ASP A 69 6.86 -5.62 14.28
CA ASP A 69 6.69 -4.85 15.51
C ASP A 69 5.95 -3.52 15.23
N VAL A 70 6.31 -2.80 14.18
CA VAL A 70 5.68 -1.53 13.80
C VAL A 70 4.23 -1.75 13.37
N LEU A 71 3.97 -2.82 12.64
CA LEU A 71 2.65 -3.16 12.10
C LEU A 71 1.64 -3.59 13.17
N THR A 72 2.12 -4.25 14.23
CA THR A 72 1.27 -4.81 15.30
C THR A 72 1.24 -3.96 16.57
N SER A 73 2.15 -3.00 16.73
CA SER A 73 2.23 -2.18 17.94
C SER A 73 1.06 -1.17 18.03
N PRO A 74 0.46 -0.99 19.21
CA PRO A 74 -0.51 0.08 19.46
C PRO A 74 0.14 1.47 19.59
N ALA A 75 1.47 1.54 19.73
CA ALA A 75 2.24 2.78 19.82
C ALA A 75 3.62 2.64 19.13
N PRO A 76 3.65 2.48 17.79
CA PRO A 76 4.89 2.29 17.05
C PRO A 76 5.77 3.55 17.08
N PRO A 77 7.12 3.41 17.08
CA PRO A 77 8.01 4.56 17.04
C PRO A 77 7.72 5.47 15.83
N PRO A 78 7.52 6.80 16.02
CA PRO A 78 7.10 7.69 14.93
C PRO A 78 8.03 7.68 13.71
N ASP A 79 9.34 7.61 13.93
CA ASP A 79 10.31 7.60 12.83
C ASP A 79 10.23 6.30 12.01
N ARG A 80 10.03 5.16 12.69
CA ARG A 80 9.80 3.88 12.02
C ARG A 80 8.47 3.88 11.26
N MET A 81 7.42 4.49 11.82
CA MET A 81 6.15 4.65 11.11
C MET A 81 6.34 5.44 9.81
N ARG A 82 7.05 6.56 9.83
CA ARG A 82 7.31 7.36 8.62
C ARG A 82 8.12 6.58 7.58
N GLN A 83 9.12 5.80 8.02
CA GLN A 83 9.91 4.95 7.13
C GLN A 83 9.04 3.87 6.47
N LEU A 84 8.19 3.19 7.25
CA LEU A 84 7.27 2.18 6.72
C LEU A 84 6.34 2.78 5.65
N VAL A 85 5.75 3.95 5.94
CA VAL A 85 4.89 4.66 4.98
C VAL A 85 5.64 4.96 3.69
N HIS A 86 6.85 5.51 3.80
CA HIS A 86 7.67 5.83 2.63
C HIS A 86 7.99 4.59 1.79
N LEU A 87 8.35 3.47 2.43
CA LEU A 87 8.66 2.23 1.71
C LEU A 87 7.42 1.63 1.03
N VAL A 88 6.27 1.65 1.70
CA VAL A 88 5.01 1.15 1.12
C VAL A 88 4.58 2.02 -0.06
N HIS A 89 4.69 3.35 0.05
CA HIS A 89 4.42 4.25 -1.07
C HIS A 89 5.35 3.97 -2.24
N ALA A 90 6.66 3.84 -1.99
CA ALA A 90 7.63 3.51 -3.02
C ALA A 90 7.29 2.20 -3.75
N HIS A 91 6.83 1.17 -3.05
CA HIS A 91 6.39 -0.08 -3.69
C HIS A 91 5.10 0.05 -4.49
N LEU A 92 4.15 0.89 -4.05
CA LEU A 92 2.94 1.16 -4.82
C LEU A 92 3.24 1.99 -6.08
N GLU A 93 4.14 2.95 -5.99
CA GLU A 93 4.63 3.74 -7.12
C GLU A 93 5.38 2.85 -8.11
N GLU A 94 6.32 2.04 -7.64
CA GLU A 94 7.04 1.06 -8.48
C GLU A 94 6.09 0.08 -9.15
N TRP A 95 5.09 -0.45 -8.42
CA TRP A 95 4.06 -1.28 -9.00
C TRP A 95 3.32 -0.56 -10.13
N TRP A 96 2.89 0.69 -9.90
CA TRP A 96 2.16 1.48 -10.87
C TRP A 96 2.96 1.69 -12.16
N ASP A 97 4.24 1.99 -12.03
CA ASP A 97 5.14 2.22 -13.16
C ASP A 97 5.44 0.94 -13.94
N THR A 98 5.44 -0.21 -13.27
CA THR A 98 5.87 -1.48 -13.86
C THR A 98 4.74 -2.41 -14.27
N LYS A 99 3.49 -2.18 -13.81
CA LYS A 99 2.32 -3.06 -14.06
C LYS A 99 2.07 -3.40 -15.54
N GLY A 100 2.50 -2.55 -16.47
CA GLY A 100 2.29 -2.73 -17.91
C GLY A 100 3.29 -3.66 -18.61
N TYR A 101 4.46 -3.92 -18.01
CA TYR A 101 5.54 -4.67 -18.66
C TYR A 101 6.31 -5.64 -17.73
N ASN A 102 6.11 -5.55 -16.41
CA ASN A 102 6.62 -6.52 -15.44
C ASN A 102 5.53 -7.54 -15.08
N ARG A 103 5.80 -8.83 -15.33
CA ARG A 103 4.85 -9.92 -15.07
C ARG A 103 4.49 -10.09 -13.59
N GLN A 104 5.40 -9.80 -12.66
CA GLN A 104 5.12 -9.88 -11.23
C GLN A 104 4.20 -8.73 -10.81
N SER A 105 4.53 -7.49 -11.18
CA SER A 105 3.69 -6.32 -10.91
C SER A 105 2.30 -6.43 -11.53
N ALA A 106 2.21 -6.97 -12.75
CA ALA A 106 0.94 -7.25 -13.41
C ALA A 106 0.06 -8.25 -12.63
N LYS A 107 0.65 -9.21 -11.92
CA LYS A 107 -0.11 -10.17 -11.09
C LYS A 107 -0.56 -9.58 -9.76
N MET A 108 0.13 -8.56 -9.26
CA MET A 108 -0.21 -7.88 -8.00
C MET A 108 -1.46 -7.02 -8.12
N GLY A 109 -1.71 -6.46 -9.31
CA GLY A 109 -2.80 -5.51 -9.54
C GLY A 109 -3.91 -6.06 -10.42
N ARG A 110 -5.16 -5.83 -10.03
CA ARG A 110 -6.34 -6.06 -10.87
C ARG A 110 -7.10 -4.75 -11.05
N ARG A 111 -7.32 -4.34 -12.29
CA ARG A 111 -8.18 -3.19 -12.60
C ARG A 111 -9.64 -3.53 -12.31
N LEU A 112 -10.32 -2.64 -11.61
CA LEU A 112 -11.76 -2.69 -11.42
C LEU A 112 -12.41 -1.89 -12.57
N THR A 113 -13.43 -2.48 -13.19
CA THR A 113 -14.26 -1.86 -14.23
C THR A 113 -15.33 -0.98 -13.62
#